data_AF-A0A212PIA2-F1
#
_entry.id   AF-A0A212PIA2-F1
#
_cell.length_a   1.000
_cell.length_b   1.000
_cell.length_c   1.000
_cell.angle_alpha   90.00
_cell.angle_beta   90.00
_cell.angle_gamma   90.00
#
_symmetry.space_group_name_H-M   'P 1'
#
loop_
_entity.id
_entity.type
_entity.pdbx_description
1 polymer ?
#
loop_
_entity_poly.entity_id
_entity_poly.type
_entity_poly.pdbx_seq_one_letter_code
_entity_poly.pdbx_strand_id
1 'polypeptide(L)'
;MSRKSPFSYGKCLEALLAASLFFLILHLITGYTLLLVLPMILMGGGLISTRATEWVGRFWLAAAHAIGAINNTVLLTIVFYLVLTPLAFAYRLVHRDLLQLKNNTYIDTYLISRNKSYISKDFEKLW
;
A
#
# COMPACT_ATOMS: atom_id res chain seq x y z
N MET A 1 19.60 19.97 -19.24
CA MET A 1 18.91 19.20 -18.19
C MET A 1 18.40 17.90 -18.81
N SER A 2 19.19 16.82 -18.75
CA SER A 2 18.92 15.58 -19.49
C SER A 2 17.94 14.71 -18.70
N ARG A 3 16.73 14.50 -19.25
CA ARG A 3 15.75 13.53 -18.74
C ARG A 3 16.38 12.14 -18.86
N LYS A 4 16.94 11.61 -17.77
CA LYS A 4 17.32 10.20 -17.70
C LYS A 4 16.03 9.40 -17.87
N SER A 5 15.87 8.75 -19.02
CA SER A 5 14.76 7.84 -19.27
C SER A 5 14.77 6.75 -18.18
N PRO A 6 13.60 6.28 -17.72
CA PRO A 6 13.51 5.28 -16.64
C PRO A 6 14.21 3.95 -17.00
N PHE A 7 14.41 3.70 -18.30
CA PHE A 7 15.12 2.55 -18.85
C PHE A 7 16.57 2.88 -19.21
N SER A 8 17.35 3.32 -18.21
CA SER A 8 18.80 3.41 -18.37
C SER A 8 19.40 2.01 -18.30
N TYR A 9 20.33 1.70 -19.21
CA TYR A 9 20.92 0.37 -19.35
C TYR A 9 21.48 -0.19 -18.03
N GLY A 10 22.06 0.67 -17.17
CA GLY A 10 22.53 0.28 -15.84
C GLY A 10 21.43 -0.26 -14.92
N LYS A 11 20.24 0.35 -14.92
CA LYS A 11 19.10 -0.10 -14.10
C LYS A 11 18.53 -1.44 -14.58
N CYS A 12 18.54 -1.68 -15.90
CA CYS A 12 18.13 -2.97 -16.46
C CYS A 12 19.12 -4.08 -16.08
N LEU A 13 20.42 -3.77 -16.05
CA LEU A 13 21.46 -4.71 -15.64
C LEU A 13 21.39 -5.03 -14.14
N GLU A 14 21.17 -4.03 -13.29
CA GLU A 14 20.89 -4.23 -11.86
C GLU A 14 19.65 -5.11 -11.63
N ALA A 15 18.57 -4.87 -12.37
CA ALA A 15 17.36 -5.69 -12.30
C ALA A 15 17.62 -7.14 -12.74
N LEU A 16 18.43 -7.36 -13.78
CA LEU A 16 18.81 -8.68 -14.25
C LEU A 16 19.71 -9.43 -13.23
N LEU A 17 20.65 -8.72 -12.60
CA LEU A 17 21.46 -9.27 -11.50
C LEU A 17 20.59 -9.63 -10.30
N ALA A 18 19.67 -8.74 -9.90
CA ALA A 18 18.75 -8.99 -8.79
C ALA A 18 17.84 -10.19 -9.06
N ALA A 19 17.30 -10.31 -10.28
CA ALA A 19 16.51 -11.47 -10.69
C ALA A 19 17.34 -12.76 -10.65
N SER A 20 18.58 -12.73 -11.14
CA SER A 20 19.48 -13.89 -11.12
C SER A 20 19.83 -14.31 -9.69
N LEU A 21 20.12 -13.35 -8.80
CA LEU A 21 20.32 -13.58 -7.37
C LEU A 21 19.09 -14.19 -6.71
N PHE A 22 17.90 -13.68 -7.02
CA PHE A 22 16.64 -14.22 -6.48
C PHE A 22 16.46 -15.70 -6.85
N PHE A 23 16.65 -16.08 -8.12
CA PHE A 23 16.59 -17.48 -8.54
C PHE A 23 17.66 -18.35 -7.89
N LEU A 24 18.87 -17.81 -7.68
CA LEU A 24 19.95 -18.50 -6.99
C LEU A 24 19.60 -18.76 -5.52
N ILE A 25 19.03 -17.78 -4.81
CA ILE A 25 18.58 -17.93 -3.44
C ILE A 25 17.47 -18.98 -3.35
N LEU A 26 16.51 -18.99 -4.29
CA LEU A 26 15.47 -20.02 -4.36
C LEU A 26 16.06 -21.42 -4.58
N HIS A 27 17.12 -21.55 -5.38
CA HIS A 27 17.81 -22.82 -5.59
C HIS A 27 18.41 -23.37 -4.29
N LEU A 28 19.03 -22.53 -3.46
CA LEU A 28 19.59 -22.95 -2.17
C LEU A 28 18.53 -23.52 -1.22
N ILE A 29 17.29 -23.05 -1.31
CA ILE A 29 16.18 -23.49 -0.44
C ILE A 29 15.53 -24.77 -0.96
N THR A 30 15.44 -24.95 -2.28
CA THR A 30 14.66 -26.03 -2.91
C THR A 30 15.49 -27.21 -3.40
N GLY A 31 16.81 -27.07 -3.57
CA GLY A 31 17.72 -28.17 -3.90
C GLY A 31 17.60 -28.76 -5.32
N TYR A 32 16.74 -28.22 -6.18
CA TYR A 32 16.57 -28.71 -7.56
C TYR A 32 17.65 -28.18 -8.51
N THR A 33 18.42 -29.06 -9.12
CA THR A 33 19.55 -28.75 -10.03
C THR A 33 19.14 -28.04 -11.32
N LEU A 34 17.90 -28.22 -11.77
CA LEU A 34 17.33 -27.52 -12.93
C LEU A 34 17.26 -25.99 -12.74
N LEU A 35 17.18 -25.53 -11.49
CA LEU A 35 17.07 -24.11 -11.15
C LEU A 35 18.42 -23.37 -11.26
N LEU A 36 19.54 -24.08 -11.42
CA LEU A 36 20.89 -23.52 -11.53
C LEU A 36 21.21 -23.05 -12.96
N VAL A 37 20.65 -23.72 -13.97
CA VAL A 37 20.90 -23.42 -15.38
C VAL A 37 20.25 -22.10 -15.81
N LEU A 38 19.07 -21.79 -15.26
CA LEU A 38 18.31 -20.59 -15.58
C LEU A 38 19.05 -19.28 -15.27
N PRO A 39 19.57 -19.03 -14.05
CA PRO A 39 20.34 -17.83 -13.74
C PRO A 39 21.68 -17.79 -14.48
N MET A 40 22.30 -18.94 -14.78
CA MET A 40 23.53 -19.01 -15.58
C MET A 40 23.32 -18.53 -17.02
N ILE A 41 22.23 -18.95 -17.66
CA ILE A 41 21.86 -18.50 -19.01
C ILE A 41 21.47 -17.02 -18.99
N LEU A 42 20.76 -16.57 -17.96
CA LEU A 42 20.40 -15.15 -17.78
C LEU A 42 21.65 -14.27 -17.61
N MET A 43 22.61 -14.66 -16.76
CA MET A 43 23.88 -13.95 -16.61
C MET A 43 24.70 -13.95 -17.90
N GLY A 44 24.86 -15.11 -18.54
CA GLY A 44 25.63 -15.22 -19.79
C GLY A 44 25.01 -14.43 -20.94
N GLY A 45 23.69 -14.53 -21.11
CA GLY A 45 22.93 -13.79 -22.12
C GLY A 45 22.90 -12.29 -21.86
N GLY A 46 22.91 -11.87 -20.58
CA GLY A 46 22.92 -10.48 -20.17
C GLY A 46 24.20 -9.71 -20.51
N LEU A 47 25.35 -10.40 -20.55
CA LEU A 47 26.62 -9.82 -20.98
C LEU A 47 26.71 -9.64 -22.50
N ILE A 48 26.07 -10.53 -23.28
CA ILE A 48 26.25 -10.59 -24.73
C ILE A 48 25.19 -9.77 -25.48
N SER A 49 23.97 -9.66 -24.94
CA SER A 49 22.85 -9.02 -25.66
C SER A 49 22.11 -7.96 -24.85
N THR A 50 22.23 -6.72 -25.32
CA THR A 50 21.56 -5.51 -24.81
C THR A 50 20.04 -5.60 -24.85
N ARG A 51 19.49 -6.22 -25.90
CA ARG A 51 18.04 -6.36 -26.07
C ARG A 51 17.42 -7.38 -25.13
N ALA A 52 18.10 -8.50 -24.88
CA ALA A 52 17.59 -9.53 -23.98
C ALA A 52 17.47 -8.99 -22.54
N THR A 53 18.50 -8.26 -22.09
CA THR A 53 18.53 -7.60 -20.78
C THR A 53 17.41 -6.59 -20.60
N GLU A 54 17.09 -5.81 -21.64
CA GLU A 54 15.98 -4.85 -21.58
C GLU A 54 14.61 -5.52 -21.46
N TRP A 55 14.37 -6.61 -22.18
CA TRP A 55 13.10 -7.35 -22.10
C TRP A 55 12.90 -7.99 -20.72
N VAL A 56 13.92 -8.68 -20.22
CA VAL A 56 13.88 -9.30 -18.88
C VAL A 56 13.74 -8.24 -17.80
N GLY A 57 14.54 -7.17 -17.87
CA GLY A 57 14.47 -6.06 -16.91
C GLY A 57 13.11 -5.37 -16.91
N ARG A 58 12.49 -5.17 -18.07
CA ARG A 58 11.12 -4.64 -18.18
C ARG A 58 10.10 -5.56 -17.51
N PHE A 59 10.18 -6.85 -17.76
CA PHE A 59 9.26 -7.82 -17.16
C PHE A 59 9.43 -7.87 -15.63
N TRP A 60 10.67 -7.89 -15.16
CA TRP A 60 11.00 -7.88 -13.74
C TRP A 60 10.52 -6.60 -13.04
N LEU A 61 10.77 -5.44 -13.65
CA LEU A 61 10.31 -4.16 -13.11
C LEU A 61 8.79 -4.04 -13.12
N ALA A 62 8.11 -4.56 -14.15
CA ALA A 62 6.66 -4.59 -14.21
C ALA A 62 6.08 -5.48 -13.09
N ALA A 63 6.68 -6.65 -12.85
CA ALA A 63 6.30 -7.52 -11.74
C ALA A 63 6.52 -6.85 -10.38
N ALA A 64 7.69 -6.23 -10.17
CA ALA A 64 7.98 -5.48 -8.95
C ALA A 64 7.01 -4.31 -8.73
N HIS A 65 6.61 -3.62 -9.80
CA HIS A 65 5.63 -2.53 -9.74
C HIS A 65 4.24 -3.05 -9.35
N ALA A 66 3.80 -4.17 -9.92
CA ALA A 66 2.52 -4.79 -9.56
C ALA A 66 2.50 -5.23 -8.09
N ILE A 67 3.58 -5.86 -7.62
CA ILE A 67 3.73 -6.25 -6.21
C ILE A 67 3.74 -5.01 -5.30
N GLY A 68 4.47 -3.97 -5.68
CA GLY A 68 4.53 -2.71 -4.93
C GLY A 68 3.18 -2.00 -4.86
N ALA A 69 2.39 -2.02 -5.94
CA ALA A 69 1.05 -1.44 -5.96
C ALA A 69 0.10 -2.15 -4.99
N ILE A 70 0.15 -3.49 -4.95
CA ILE A 70 -0.63 -4.29 -4.01
C ILE A 70 -0.19 -4.02 -2.57
N ASN A 71 1.12 -3.90 -2.34
CA ASN A 71 1.67 -3.69 -1.00
C ASN A 71 1.13 -2.42 -0.33
N ASN A 72 0.92 -1.34 -1.08
CA ASN A 72 0.36 -0.11 -0.50
C ASN A 72 -1.05 -0.32 0.07
N THR A 73 -1.92 -1.00 -0.68
CA THR A 73 -3.28 -1.33 -0.22
C THR A 73 -3.26 -2.32 0.93
N VAL A 74 -2.40 -3.34 0.87
CA VAL A 74 -2.26 -4.34 1.93
C VAL A 74 -1.75 -3.69 3.22
N LEU A 75 -0.70 -2.87 3.15
CA LEU A 75 -0.14 -2.16 4.30
C LEU A 75 -1.19 -1.26 4.95
N LEU A 76 -1.92 -0.45 4.16
CA LEU A 76 -2.98 0.41 4.66
C LEU A 76 -4.08 -0.39 5.34
N THR A 77 -4.50 -1.50 4.73
CA THR A 77 -5.54 -2.38 5.27
C THR A 77 -5.11 -3.00 6.60
N ILE A 78 -3.86 -3.47 6.68
CA ILE A 78 -3.28 -4.03 7.91
C ILE A 78 -3.26 -2.97 9.02
N VAL A 79 -2.76 -1.77 8.73
CA VAL A 79 -2.72 -0.67 9.71
C VAL A 79 -4.13 -0.30 10.17
N PHE A 80 -5.09 -0.19 9.25
CA PHE A 80 -6.48 0.10 9.59
C PHE A 80 -7.07 -0.98 10.49
N TYR A 81 -6.82 -2.26 10.18
CA TYR A 81 -7.39 -3.36 10.94
C TYR A 81 -6.70 -3.56 12.30
N LEU A 82 -5.38 -3.41 12.40
CA LEU A 82 -4.64 -3.61 13.65
C LEU A 82 -4.62 -2.39 14.57
N VAL A 83 -4.78 -1.17 14.04
CA VAL A 83 -4.69 0.06 14.85
C VAL A 83 -6.05 0.72 14.97
N LEU A 84 -6.66 1.13 13.86
CA LEU A 84 -7.90 1.92 13.87
C LEU A 84 -9.10 1.11 14.37
N THR A 85 -9.21 -0.16 13.99
CA THR A 85 -10.33 -1.03 14.39
C THR A 85 -10.38 -1.30 15.89
N PRO A 86 -9.30 -1.75 16.57
CA PRO A 86 -9.34 -1.93 18.02
C PRO A 86 -9.44 -0.60 18.75
N LEU A 87 -8.90 0.49 18.20
CA LEU A 87 -9.08 1.82 18.79
C LEU A 87 -10.56 2.26 18.77
N ALA A 88 -11.26 2.05 17.65
CA ALA A 88 -12.69 2.33 17.55
C ALA A 88 -13.51 1.44 18.49
N PHE A 89 -13.12 0.17 18.65
CA PHE A 89 -13.76 -0.75 19.58
C PHE A 89 -13.53 -0.34 21.04
N ALA A 90 -12.30 0.05 21.40
CA ALA A 90 -11.96 0.61 22.70
C ALA A 90 -12.75 1.90 22.98
N TYR A 91 -12.83 2.79 21.99
CA TYR A 91 -13.64 4.00 22.09
C TYR A 91 -15.11 3.70 22.34
N ARG A 92 -15.68 2.71 21.63
CA ARG A 92 -17.07 2.25 21.82
C ARG A 92 -17.31 1.64 23.20
N LEU A 93 -16.31 0.98 23.80
CA LEU A 93 -16.41 0.44 25.16
C LEU A 93 -16.37 1.55 26.22
N VAL A 94 -15.59 2.61 26.00
CA VAL A 94 -15.42 3.70 26.98
C VAL A 94 -16.53 4.78 26.85
N HIS A 95 -16.93 5.15 25.63
CA HIS A 95 -17.87 6.23 25.38
C HIS A 95 -19.23 5.67 24.95
N ARG A 96 -20.15 5.55 25.93
CA ARG A 96 -21.34 4.70 25.80
C ARG A 96 -22.52 5.26 25.00
N ASP A 97 -22.63 6.57 24.74
CA ASP A 97 -23.72 7.08 23.89
C ASP A 97 -23.51 8.56 23.50
N LEU A 98 -22.60 8.85 22.57
CA LEU A 98 -22.39 10.24 22.12
C LEU A 98 -23.49 10.73 21.17
N LEU A 99 -24.19 9.80 20.51
CA LEU A 99 -25.20 10.10 19.50
C LEU A 99 -26.63 9.98 20.02
N GLN A 100 -26.83 9.65 21.32
CA GLN A 100 -28.15 9.37 21.91
C GLN A 100 -28.98 8.44 21.01
N LEU A 101 -28.30 7.45 20.42
CA LEU A 101 -28.87 6.63 19.33
C LEU A 101 -29.70 5.47 19.88
N LYS A 102 -29.62 5.24 21.19
CA LYS A 102 -30.51 4.32 21.89
C LYS A 102 -31.88 5.00 22.01
N ASN A 103 -32.91 4.38 21.43
CA ASN A 103 -34.30 4.80 21.57
C ASN A 103 -34.64 4.94 23.07
N ASN A 104 -34.69 6.17 23.56
CA ASN A 104 -35.06 6.44 24.92
C ASN A 104 -36.58 6.49 24.97
N THR A 105 -37.20 5.44 25.49
CA THR A 105 -38.67 5.30 25.63
C THR A 105 -39.30 6.42 26.47
N TYR A 106 -38.49 7.23 27.17
CA TYR A 106 -38.92 8.37 27.98
C TYR A 106 -38.91 9.73 27.25
N ILE A 107 -38.50 9.81 25.98
CA ILE A 107 -38.44 11.08 25.25
C ILE A 107 -39.27 10.99 23.95
N ASP A 108 -40.32 11.79 23.84
CA ASP A 108 -41.22 11.79 22.67
C ASP A 108 -40.60 12.41 21.41
N THR A 109 -39.50 13.16 21.51
CA THR A 109 -38.92 13.86 20.37
C THR A 109 -37.41 14.10 20.53
N TYR A 110 -36.66 13.93 19.45
CA TYR A 110 -35.22 14.25 19.36
C TYR A 110 -34.91 15.76 19.35
N LEU A 111 -35.94 16.62 19.39
CA LEU A 111 -35.78 18.07 19.36
C LEU A 111 -35.51 18.60 20.76
N ILE A 112 -34.28 19.09 20.96
CA ILE A 112 -33.90 19.79 22.19
C ILE A 112 -34.34 21.24 22.06
N SER A 113 -35.30 21.67 22.87
CA SER A 113 -35.74 23.08 22.90
C SER A 113 -34.60 23.95 23.43
N ARG A 114 -33.92 24.67 22.53
CA ARG A 114 -32.87 25.63 22.91
C ARG A 114 -33.50 26.98 23.18
N ASN A 115 -33.75 27.30 24.46
CA ASN A 115 -34.13 28.64 24.87
C ASN A 115 -32.88 29.55 24.91
N LYS A 116 -32.33 29.87 23.73
CA LYS A 116 -31.22 30.81 23.60
C LYS A 116 -31.79 32.20 23.29
N SER A 117 -31.34 33.21 24.04
CA SER A 117 -31.61 34.61 23.71
C SER A 117 -30.68 35.00 22.57
N TYR A 118 -31.25 35.32 21.41
CA TYR A 118 -30.48 35.68 20.22
C TYR A 118 -29.91 37.10 20.40
N ILE A 119 -28.60 37.24 20.28
CA ILE A 119 -27.92 38.54 20.36
C ILE A 119 -27.50 38.94 18.94
N SER A 120 -27.49 40.24 18.63
CA SER A 120 -27.14 40.76 17.30
C SER A 120 -25.80 40.23 16.76
N LYS A 121 -24.84 39.96 17.66
CA LYS A 121 -23.53 39.40 17.34
C LYS A 121 -23.58 37.99 16.74
N ASP A 122 -24.63 37.22 17.01
CA ASP A 122 -24.81 35.87 16.47
C ASP A 122 -25.16 35.87 14.97
N PHE A 123 -25.61 37.00 14.44
CA PHE A 123 -25.94 37.17 13.02
C PHE A 123 -24.77 37.67 12.18
N GLU A 124 -23.63 38.01 12.80
CA GLU A 124 -22.44 38.49 12.07
C GLU A 124 -21.69 37.36 11.34
N LYS A 125 -21.90 36.10 11.75
CA LYS A 125 -21.35 34.92 11.07
C LYS A 125 -22.44 33.87 10.88
N LEU A 126 -23.08 33.92 9.72
CA LEU A 126 -24.15 32.99 9.32
C LEU A 126 -23.64 31.68 8.70
N TRP A 127 -22.32 31.51 8.57
CA TRP A 127 -21.66 30.34 7.97
C TRP A 127 -20.44 29.91 8.79
#